data_AF-A0AAD9ZW51-F1
#
_entry.id   AF-A0AAD9ZW51-F1
#
_cell.length_a   1.000
_cell.length_b   1.000
_cell.length_c   1.000
_cell.angle_alpha   90.00
_cell.angle_beta   90.00
_cell.angle_gamma   90.00
#
_symmetry.space_group_name_H-M   'P 1'
#
loop_
_entity.id
_entity.type
_entity.pdbx_description
1 polymer ?
#
loop_
_entity_poly.entity_id
_entity_poly.type
_entity_poly.pdbx_seq_one_letter_code
_entity_poly.pdbx_strand_id
1 'polypeptide(L)'
;MVKYHIKGWLKNRKVPANQVKELEDGLASVDRKTKVLRWSQGLRQERLSCLMKLWSLIYAEEMEWRQISRVKWLKEGDRNTKFFHLIFNVRRKSSFVGELLIDGRLCKGLTQVREGVFSFFRDHFKKVGWKRQTIKDLAIIRISEE
;
A
#
# COMPACT_ATOMS: atom_id res chain seq x y z
N MET A 1 -11.11 2.22 -13.34
CA MET A 1 -11.56 1.14 -12.44
C MET A 1 -10.99 1.25 -11.02
N VAL A 2 -9.66 1.39 -10.85
CA VAL A 2 -8.99 1.44 -9.53
C VAL A 2 -9.41 2.62 -8.65
N LYS A 3 -9.56 3.83 -9.22
CA LYS A 3 -9.99 5.05 -8.49
C LYS A 3 -11.33 4.87 -7.76
N TYR A 4 -12.28 4.17 -8.37
CA TYR A 4 -13.60 3.93 -7.78
C TYR A 4 -13.54 2.87 -6.68
N HIS A 5 -12.70 1.85 -6.83
CA HIS A 5 -12.43 0.87 -5.77
C HIS A 5 -11.76 1.51 -4.56
N ILE A 6 -10.77 2.40 -4.77
CA ILE A 6 -10.11 3.13 -3.67
C ILE A 6 -11.12 4.04 -2.95
N LYS A 7 -12.00 4.75 -3.69
CA LYS A 7 -13.05 5.57 -3.08
C LYS A 7 -14.07 4.74 -2.30
N GLY A 8 -14.50 3.60 -2.85
CA GLY A 8 -15.42 2.69 -2.16
C GLY A 8 -14.80 2.08 -0.91
N TRP A 9 -13.54 1.67 -0.98
CA TRP A 9 -12.78 1.17 0.16
C TRP A 9 -12.66 2.23 1.27
N LEU A 10 -12.28 3.47 0.94
CA LEU A 10 -12.23 4.57 1.92
C LEU A 10 -13.59 4.85 2.59
N LYS A 11 -14.70 4.67 1.87
CA LYS A 11 -16.05 4.92 2.40
C LYS A 11 -16.50 3.84 3.40
N ASN A 12 -16.03 2.61 3.23
CA ASN A 12 -16.46 1.44 4.01
C ASN A 12 -15.47 1.02 5.11
N ARG A 13 -14.33 1.70 5.24
CA ARG A 13 -13.20 1.30 6.11
C ARG A 13 -13.27 1.83 7.55
N LYS A 14 -14.35 2.50 7.95
CA LYS A 14 -14.49 3.04 9.31
C LYS A 14 -14.13 1.99 10.36
N VAL A 15 -13.38 2.40 11.40
CA VAL A 15 -13.16 1.57 12.58
C VAL A 15 -14.53 1.04 13.06
N PRO A 16 -14.67 -0.27 13.34
CA PRO A 16 -15.95 -0.81 13.74
C PRO A 16 -16.34 -0.21 15.09
N ALA A 17 -17.24 0.78 15.08
CA ALA A 17 -17.70 1.47 16.29
C ALA A 17 -18.26 0.48 17.33
N ASN A 18 -18.88 -0.60 16.85
CA ASN A 18 -19.37 -1.68 17.70
C ASN A 18 -18.24 -2.38 18.46
N GLN A 19 -17.11 -2.66 17.80
CA GLN A 19 -15.96 -3.32 18.41
C GLN A 19 -15.25 -2.42 19.44
N VAL A 20 -15.17 -1.12 19.18
CA VAL A 20 -14.65 -0.14 20.15
C VAL A 20 -15.53 -0.13 21.39
N LYS A 21 -16.84 -0.01 21.19
CA LYS A 21 -17.83 0.01 22.28
C LYS A 21 -17.80 -1.27 23.11
N GLU A 22 -17.72 -2.44 22.47
CA GLU A 22 -17.58 -3.72 23.17
C GLU A 22 -16.32 -3.80 24.04
N LEU A 23 -15.20 -3.26 23.56
CA LEU A 23 -13.95 -3.22 24.33
C LEU A 23 -14.03 -2.24 25.50
N GLU A 24 -14.68 -1.08 25.33
CA GLU A 24 -14.95 -0.11 26.40
C GLU A 24 -15.88 -0.69 27.46
N ASP A 25 -16.97 -1.36 27.05
CA ASP A 25 -17.91 -2.04 27.94
C ASP A 25 -17.22 -3.19 28.70
N GLY A 26 -16.32 -3.91 28.03
CA GLY A 26 -15.46 -4.93 28.63
C GLY A 26 -14.54 -4.37 29.72
N LEU A 27 -13.87 -3.24 29.45
CA LEU A 27 -13.04 -2.53 30.44
C LEU A 27 -13.88 -2.05 31.63
N ALA A 28 -15.04 -1.45 31.38
CA ALA A 28 -15.96 -1.01 32.42
C ALA A 28 -16.48 -2.20 33.26
N SER A 29 -16.67 -3.37 32.66
CA SER A 29 -17.01 -4.60 33.37
C SER A 29 -15.89 -5.05 34.31
N VAL A 30 -14.64 -5.09 33.85
CA VAL A 30 -13.49 -5.47 34.69
C VAL A 30 -13.25 -4.45 35.80
N ASP A 31 -13.37 -3.15 35.51
CA ASP A 31 -13.22 -2.08 36.50
C ASP A 31 -14.35 -2.11 37.56
N ARG A 32 -15.56 -2.56 37.20
CA ARG A 32 -16.65 -2.83 38.16
C ARG A 32 -16.35 -4.05 39.03
N LYS A 33 -15.92 -5.16 38.43
CA LYS A 33 -15.57 -6.40 39.17
C LYS A 33 -14.47 -6.16 40.19
N THR A 34 -13.50 -5.32 39.87
CA THR A 34 -12.33 -5.03 40.72
C THR A 34 -12.60 -4.06 41.86
N LYS A 35 -13.75 -3.35 41.85
CA LYS A 35 -14.24 -2.59 43.02
C LYS A 35 -14.82 -3.50 44.10
N VAL A 36 -15.33 -4.67 43.73
CA VAL A 36 -15.98 -5.62 44.64
C VAL A 36 -15.03 -6.78 44.99
N LEU A 37 -14.19 -7.19 44.04
CA LEU A 37 -13.25 -8.31 44.16
C LEU A 37 -11.80 -7.80 44.19
N ARG A 38 -10.93 -8.47 44.94
CA ARG A 38 -9.48 -8.21 44.89
C ARG A 38 -8.93 -8.54 43.51
N TRP A 39 -7.95 -7.77 43.03
CA TRP A 39 -7.27 -8.04 41.77
C TRP A 39 -6.70 -9.45 41.71
N SER A 40 -7.11 -10.22 40.70
CA SER A 40 -6.52 -11.51 40.32
C SER A 40 -5.66 -11.37 39.06
N GLN A 41 -4.76 -12.33 38.84
CA GLN A 41 -3.95 -12.37 37.61
C GLN A 41 -4.83 -12.46 36.36
N GLY A 42 -5.94 -13.21 36.42
CA GLY A 42 -6.91 -13.32 35.32
C GLY A 42 -7.57 -11.99 34.97
N LEU A 43 -8.05 -11.23 35.97
CA LEU A 43 -8.67 -9.92 35.74
C LEU A 43 -7.67 -8.90 35.17
N ARG A 44 -6.40 -8.95 35.60
CA ARG A 44 -5.34 -8.12 35.02
C ARG A 44 -5.10 -8.45 33.56
N GLN A 45 -5.04 -9.75 33.23
CA GLN A 45 -4.82 -10.21 31.85
C GLN A 45 -5.98 -9.83 30.93
N GLU A 46 -7.22 -9.97 31.40
CA GLU A 46 -8.43 -9.57 30.67
C GLU A 46 -8.41 -8.05 30.39
N ARG A 47 -8.12 -7.24 31.41
CA ARG A 47 -8.01 -5.78 31.25
C ARG A 47 -6.92 -5.37 30.27
N LEU A 48 -5.73 -5.98 30.38
CA LEU A 48 -4.61 -5.71 29.47
C LEU A 48 -4.97 -6.09 28.03
N SER A 49 -5.63 -7.24 27.82
CA SER A 49 -6.09 -7.68 26.50
C SER A 49 -7.05 -6.68 25.86
N CYS A 50 -8.04 -6.19 26.62
CA CYS A 50 -8.96 -5.17 26.14
C CYS A 50 -8.25 -3.85 25.81
N LEU A 51 -7.35 -3.39 26.67
CA LEU A 51 -6.56 -2.17 26.42
C LEU A 51 -5.69 -2.30 25.17
N MET A 52 -4.97 -3.41 25.01
CA MET A 52 -4.11 -3.61 23.83
C MET A 52 -4.92 -3.59 22.53
N LYS A 53 -6.08 -4.25 22.52
CA LYS A 53 -6.97 -4.25 21.35
C LYS A 53 -7.50 -2.85 21.05
N LEU A 54 -7.95 -2.13 22.07
CA LEU A 54 -8.45 -0.76 21.92
C LEU A 54 -7.37 0.19 21.40
N TRP A 55 -6.16 0.12 21.98
CA TRP A 55 -5.00 0.88 21.51
C TRP A 55 -4.65 0.57 20.06
N SER A 56 -4.70 -0.70 19.66
CA SER A 56 -4.40 -1.08 18.28
C SER A 56 -5.40 -0.48 17.28
N LEU A 57 -6.69 -0.39 17.65
CA LEU A 57 -7.73 0.22 16.83
C LEU A 57 -7.54 1.74 16.72
N ILE A 58 -7.32 2.42 17.86
CA ILE A 58 -7.09 3.88 17.88
C ILE A 58 -5.83 4.25 17.10
N TYR A 59 -4.75 3.49 17.28
CA TYR A 59 -3.50 3.73 16.56
C TYR A 59 -3.67 3.53 15.04
N ALA A 60 -4.41 2.51 14.63
CA ALA A 60 -4.72 2.29 13.21
C ALA A 60 -5.52 3.46 12.63
N GLU A 61 -6.49 3.98 13.37
CA GLU A 61 -7.27 5.17 12.99
C GLU A 61 -6.38 6.41 12.87
N GLU A 62 -5.52 6.65 13.86
CA GLU A 62 -4.59 7.78 13.84
C GLU A 62 -3.64 7.70 12.64
N MET A 63 -3.06 6.53 12.36
CA MET A 63 -2.21 6.33 11.18
C MET A 63 -2.95 6.57 9.87
N GLU A 64 -4.21 6.19 9.80
CA GLU A 64 -5.06 6.45 8.65
C GLU A 64 -5.34 7.96 8.49
N TRP A 65 -5.69 8.66 9.56
CA TRP A 65 -5.87 10.11 9.51
C TRP A 65 -4.59 10.84 9.10
N ARG A 66 -3.42 10.38 9.55
CA ARG A 66 -2.12 10.89 9.09
C ARG A 66 -1.90 10.66 7.58
N GLN A 67 -2.31 9.51 7.05
CA GLN A 67 -2.22 9.23 5.61
C GLN A 67 -3.19 10.08 4.78
N ILE A 68 -4.45 10.18 5.20
CA ILE A 68 -5.51 10.90 4.48
C ILE A 68 -5.24 12.41 4.48
N SER A 69 -4.86 12.96 5.63
CA SER A 69 -4.58 14.39 5.77
C SER A 69 -3.37 14.84 4.96
N ARG A 70 -2.52 13.90 4.48
CA ARG A 70 -1.29 14.18 3.74
C ARG A 70 -0.41 15.23 4.43
N VAL A 71 -0.47 15.32 5.76
CA VAL A 71 0.26 16.32 6.56
C VAL A 71 1.76 16.27 6.27
N LYS A 72 2.31 15.06 6.09
CA LYS A 72 3.70 14.85 5.68
C LYS A 72 4.00 15.50 4.32
N TRP A 73 3.09 15.40 3.35
CA TRP A 73 3.27 16.02 2.02
C TRP A 73 3.03 17.53 2.05
N LEU A 74 2.17 18.04 2.95
CA LEU A 74 2.04 19.48 3.16
C LEU A 74 3.32 20.08 3.77
N LYS A 75 3.98 19.35 4.69
CA LYS A 75 5.23 19.77 5.33
C LYS A 75 6.46 19.59 4.42
N GLU A 76 6.56 18.46 3.73
CA GLU A 76 7.71 18.10 2.88
C GLU A 76 7.57 18.60 1.43
N GLY A 77 6.40 19.12 1.07
CA GLY A 77 6.04 19.49 -0.30
C GLY A 77 5.48 18.30 -1.10
N ASP A 78 4.65 18.59 -2.09
CA ASP A 78 4.17 17.58 -3.03
C ASP A 78 5.38 17.02 -3.82
N ARG A 79 5.49 15.68 -3.91
CA ARG A 79 6.58 15.00 -4.64
C ARG A 79 6.56 15.28 -6.14
N ASN A 80 5.53 15.96 -6.66
CA ASN A 80 5.56 16.63 -7.97
C ASN A 80 6.32 17.96 -7.95
N THR A 81 7.51 17.95 -7.35
CA THR A 81 8.39 19.11 -7.43
C THR A 81 8.76 19.38 -8.88
N LYS A 82 9.06 20.64 -9.22
CA LYS A 82 9.61 21.00 -10.54
C LYS A 82 10.79 20.09 -10.93
N PHE A 83 11.58 19.67 -9.93
CA PHE A 83 12.67 18.72 -10.08
C PHE A 83 12.23 17.32 -10.54
N PHE A 84 11.16 16.75 -9.95
CA PHE A 84 10.63 15.46 -10.40
C PHE A 84 10.13 15.53 -11.84
N HIS A 85 9.38 16.58 -12.19
CA HIS A 85 8.91 16.78 -13.56
C HIS A 85 10.06 17.01 -14.55
N LEU A 86 11.11 17.72 -14.13
CA LEU A 86 12.32 17.90 -14.92
C LEU A 86 12.99 16.56 -15.22
N ILE A 87 13.30 15.77 -14.17
CA ILE A 87 13.91 14.44 -14.34
C ILE A 87 13.00 13.53 -15.17
N PHE A 88 11.69 13.52 -14.90
CA PHE A 88 10.74 12.72 -15.66
C PHE A 88 10.73 13.09 -17.14
N ASN A 89 10.74 14.39 -17.46
CA ASN A 89 10.76 14.86 -18.84
C ASN A 89 12.07 14.52 -19.54
N VAL A 90 13.22 14.66 -18.85
CA VAL A 90 14.53 14.24 -19.37
C VAL A 90 14.53 12.74 -19.66
N ARG A 91 14.08 11.91 -18.70
CA ARG A 91 13.94 10.46 -18.89
C ARG A 91 12.96 10.12 -20.01
N ARG A 92 11.82 10.80 -20.11
CA ARG A 92 10.83 10.60 -21.17
C ARG A 92 11.46 10.89 -22.54
N LYS A 93 12.23 11.97 -22.68
CA LYS A 93 12.97 12.29 -23.92
C LYS A 93 14.03 11.24 -24.23
N SER A 94 14.85 10.87 -23.25
CA SER A 94 15.93 9.88 -23.44
C SER A 94 15.41 8.47 -23.69
N SER A 95 14.24 8.12 -23.16
CA SER A 95 13.60 6.81 -23.32
C SER A 95 12.64 6.76 -24.51
N PHE A 96 12.51 7.85 -25.28
CA PHE A 96 11.65 7.87 -26.45
C PHE A 96 12.29 7.07 -27.58
N VAL A 97 11.64 5.98 -27.96
CA VAL A 97 12.02 5.17 -29.12
C VAL A 97 11.14 5.62 -30.29
N GLY A 98 11.68 6.51 -31.13
CA GLY A 98 10.97 7.04 -32.30
C GLY A 98 10.99 6.10 -33.51
N GLU A 99 12.07 5.32 -33.63
CA GLU A 99 12.28 4.36 -34.69
C GLU A 99 12.92 3.09 -34.10
N LEU A 100 12.55 1.93 -34.63
CA LEU A 100 13.08 0.65 -34.18
C LEU A 100 13.25 -0.28 -35.38
N LEU A 101 14.40 -0.94 -35.49
CA LEU A 101 14.64 -1.98 -36.48
C LEU A 101 14.19 -3.32 -35.91
N ILE A 102 13.20 -3.95 -36.54
CA ILE A 102 12.64 -5.25 -36.13
C ILE A 102 12.73 -6.18 -37.34
N ASP A 103 13.48 -7.28 -37.21
CA ASP A 103 13.65 -8.29 -38.27
C ASP A 103 14.01 -7.69 -39.64
N GLY A 104 14.86 -6.66 -39.66
CA GLY A 104 15.31 -5.98 -40.87
C GLY A 104 14.34 -4.92 -41.43
N ARG A 105 13.15 -4.74 -40.83
CA ARG A 105 12.20 -3.68 -41.18
C ARG A 105 12.35 -2.49 -40.23
N LEU A 106 12.51 -1.29 -40.79
CA LEU A 106 12.51 -0.05 -40.01
C LEU A 106 11.07 0.37 -39.69
N CYS A 107 10.69 0.26 -38.42
CA CYS A 107 9.39 0.71 -37.91
C CYS A 107 9.53 2.16 -37.43
N LYS A 108 8.67 3.05 -37.92
CA LYS A 108 8.69 4.47 -37.54
C LYS A 108 7.39 4.88 -36.88
N GLY A 109 7.51 5.71 -35.85
CA GLY A 109 6.38 6.26 -35.13
C GLY A 109 5.81 5.33 -34.07
N LEU A 110 5.10 5.93 -33.11
CA LEU A 110 4.66 5.29 -31.87
C LEU A 110 3.83 4.02 -32.09
N THR A 111 2.91 4.03 -33.06
CA THR A 111 2.00 2.89 -33.29
C THR A 111 2.75 1.67 -33.80
N GLN A 112 3.57 1.84 -34.85
CA GLN A 112 4.32 0.74 -35.45
C GLN A 112 5.39 0.19 -34.50
N VAL A 113 6.10 1.07 -33.79
CA VAL A 113 7.09 0.64 -32.78
C VAL A 113 6.41 -0.15 -31.66
N ARG A 114 5.25 0.30 -31.15
CA ARG A 114 4.50 -0.43 -30.10
C ARG A 114 4.05 -1.80 -30.57
N GLU A 115 3.48 -1.89 -31.76
CA GLU A 115 2.97 -3.14 -32.33
C GLU A 115 4.10 -4.14 -32.57
N GLY A 116 5.23 -3.67 -33.09
CA GLY A 116 6.42 -4.48 -33.29
C GLY A 116 7.02 -4.99 -31.99
N VAL A 117 7.20 -4.13 -30.98
CA VAL A 117 7.68 -4.53 -29.64
C VAL A 117 6.73 -5.54 -29.00
N PHE A 118 5.42 -5.30 -29.07
CA PHE A 118 4.42 -6.21 -28.54
C PHE A 118 4.49 -7.59 -29.20
N SER A 119 4.52 -7.63 -30.53
CA SER A 119 4.57 -8.88 -31.29
C SER A 119 5.84 -9.67 -30.98
N PHE A 120 6.99 -9.00 -30.93
CA PHE A 120 8.27 -9.60 -30.56
C PHE A 120 8.21 -10.28 -29.18
N PHE A 121 7.81 -9.54 -28.14
CA PHE A 121 7.76 -10.10 -26.78
C PHE A 121 6.68 -11.17 -26.62
N ARG A 122 5.52 -11.00 -27.26
CA ARG A 122 4.47 -12.03 -27.28
C ARG A 122 5.02 -13.35 -27.79
N ASP A 123 5.75 -13.33 -28.90
CA ASP A 123 6.27 -14.54 -29.53
C ASP A 123 7.50 -15.07 -28.77
N HIS A 124 8.33 -14.19 -28.21
CA HIS A 124 9.45 -14.55 -27.32
C HIS A 124 8.99 -15.30 -26.07
N PHE A 125 7.98 -14.78 -25.37
CA PHE A 125 7.44 -15.42 -24.16
C PHE A 125 6.64 -16.69 -24.42
N LYS A 126 6.13 -16.88 -25.65
CA LYS A 126 5.51 -18.14 -26.08
C LYS A 126 6.54 -19.24 -26.38
N LYS A 127 7.70 -18.87 -26.94
CA LYS A 127 8.74 -19.82 -27.38
C LYS A 127 9.58 -20.37 -26.23
N VAL A 128 9.72 -19.61 -25.15
CA VAL A 128 10.59 -19.99 -24.02
C VAL A 128 9.72 -20.41 -22.85
N GLY A 129 9.99 -21.58 -22.28
CA GLY A 129 9.40 -22.05 -21.02
C GLY A 129 9.91 -21.21 -19.85
N TRP A 130 9.48 -19.95 -19.75
CA TRP A 130 9.86 -19.06 -18.67
C TRP A 130 9.23 -19.56 -17.36
N LYS A 131 10.05 -20.09 -16.45
CA LYS A 131 9.62 -20.31 -15.07
C LYS A 131 9.45 -18.94 -14.41
N ARG A 132 8.20 -18.48 -14.33
CA ARG A 132 7.85 -17.19 -13.73
C ARG A 132 8.34 -17.16 -12.28
N GLN A 133 9.30 -16.29 -11.98
CA GLN A 133 9.70 -16.04 -10.61
C GLN A 133 8.56 -15.37 -9.84
N THR A 134 8.15 -15.99 -8.75
CA THR A 134 7.23 -15.45 -7.76
C THR A 134 7.99 -14.61 -6.73
N ILE A 135 7.28 -13.76 -5.99
CA ILE A 135 7.87 -12.97 -4.88
C ILE A 135 8.60 -13.87 -3.87
N LYS A 136 8.14 -15.12 -3.72
CA LYS A 136 8.79 -16.14 -2.89
C LYS A 136 10.17 -16.56 -3.38
N ASP A 137 10.43 -16.42 -4.68
CA ASP A 137 11.69 -16.77 -5.33
C ASP A 137 12.69 -15.61 -5.33
N LEU A 138 12.26 -14.42 -4.88
CA LEU A 138 13.10 -13.24 -4.79
C LEU A 138 13.59 -13.09 -3.35
N ALA A 139 14.92 -13.10 -3.17
CA ALA A 139 15.56 -12.75 -1.92
C ALA A 139 15.46 -11.24 -1.69
N ILE A 140 14.25 -10.76 -1.34
CA ILE A 140 14.01 -9.34 -1.05
C ILE A 140 14.65 -9.03 0.30
N ILE A 141 15.77 -8.31 0.24
CA ILE A 141 16.42 -7.77 1.43
C ILE A 141 15.50 -6.69 2.00
N ARG A 142 15.00 -6.91 3.22
CA ARG A 142 14.22 -5.93 3.96
C ARG A 142 15.16 -4.81 4.37
N ILE A 143 15.02 -3.63 3.77
CA ILE A 143 15.73 -2.44 4.24
C ILE A 143 15.11 -2.07 5.58
N SER A 144 15.90 -2.13 6.65
CA SER A 144 15.52 -1.66 7.98
C SER A 144 15.31 -0.15 7.92
N GLU A 145 14.20 0.33 8.46
CA GLU A 145 13.98 1.76 8.70
C GLU A 145 14.93 2.20 9.83
N GLU A 146 15.85 3.11 9.51
CA GLU A 146 16.50 4.03 10.47
C GLU A 146 15.54 5.16 10.83
#